data_AF-G8LSZ6-F1
#
_entry.id   AF-G8LSZ6-F1
#
_cell.length_a   1.000
_cell.length_b   1.000
_cell.length_c   1.000
_cell.angle_alpha   90.00
_cell.angle_beta   90.00
_cell.angle_gamma   90.00
#
_symmetry.space_group_name_H-M   'P 1'
#
loop_
_entity.id
_entity.type
_entity.pdbx_description
1 polymer ?
#
loop_
_entity_poly.entity_id
_entity_poly.type
_entity_poly.pdbx_seq_one_letter_code
_entity_poly.pdbx_strand_id
1 'polypeptide(L)'
;MAVIRITGTYSGLDTDKIIADLMKVERIKVDKVYKQKQLLEWKRDAYREISSLLMGFCDEYLNVLKTATNFRSPSAFAKFNIQSSNSSAVTATANADAANKTHTIQVISLASAAKITGSADIVADVKGSNVVSDFNLSGKKIAVTLDGVTKTLVLDDYSDEDGLSLEKLETDLEQKLADAFGTGKFDVVTEDGKVEIKVLLKGSTFSLSGDGLEGLGFTDGDNTSNGLSLTSSLYSIRNSFKNVLNITDPDENVTFTINGKTIDVKKSYAQATVKDIMNAINSSDAGVKMTYDSLNKQFILESTTEGAASNITYTDSASGLLESLGIVGGTFTAGKDAEFTLDGVEGMKRSSNKFTIDGVTYTLKEVSETPVTISVQADIDSVIENIKGFVNKYNELLDKINGKLSEKYDRNYLPLTEDEKDAMSEKEIEKWEEKAKTGLLAGDSILSRIVSSLRTALYEKIDGVSISLYDIGITTGSYTEKGRLKIDENKLRDALTNNFDEVVKLFTTESRYTYREGLDDSAKRTERYKQSGLAHRLYDIIQDNVRTTRDSNGKKGILLEKAGYTNDASEYSNYLYTQIKNKETLINTLENKLLAKENEYYRKFSAMEKILSQMQSQLSYISAITGNYYSNQ
;
A
#
# COMPACT_ATOMS: atom_id res chain seq x y z
N MET A 1 -24.98 -3.52 54.39
CA MET A 1 -26.01 -2.75 55.11
C MET A 1 -25.71 -1.27 54.91
N ALA A 2 -26.67 -0.50 54.42
CA ALA A 2 -26.53 0.95 54.28
C ALA A 2 -26.30 1.57 55.67
N VAL A 3 -25.20 2.32 55.83
CA VAL A 3 -24.91 3.05 57.07
C VAL A 3 -25.90 4.20 57.16
N ILE A 4 -26.71 4.23 58.22
CA ILE A 4 -27.61 5.35 58.51
C ILE A 4 -26.71 6.55 58.85
N ARG A 5 -26.71 7.57 57.99
CA ARG A 5 -25.94 8.82 58.16
C ARG A 5 -26.79 9.77 59.00
N ILE A 6 -26.42 9.99 60.27
CA ILE A 6 -27.02 11.03 61.11
C ILE A 6 -26.02 12.18 61.13
N THR A 7 -26.38 13.31 60.52
CA THR A 7 -25.48 14.43 60.27
C THR A 7 -25.83 15.63 61.16
N GLY A 8 -24.92 16.00 62.06
CA GLY A 8 -24.77 17.32 62.69
C GLY A 8 -25.97 17.94 63.44
N THR A 9 -27.13 17.27 63.52
CA THR A 9 -28.38 17.87 63.99
C THR A 9 -28.41 18.13 65.49
N TYR A 10 -27.65 17.38 66.29
CA TYR A 10 -27.62 17.55 67.75
C TYR A 10 -26.33 18.19 68.27
N SER A 11 -25.20 18.01 67.58
CA SER A 11 -23.92 18.64 67.95
C SER A 11 -23.75 20.06 67.41
N GLY A 12 -24.44 20.42 66.32
CA GLY A 12 -24.17 21.66 65.57
C GLY A 12 -22.86 21.63 64.77
N LEU A 13 -22.17 20.49 64.70
CA LEU A 13 -20.95 20.31 63.93
C LEU A 13 -21.27 19.91 62.49
N ASP A 14 -20.52 20.46 61.53
CA ASP A 14 -20.51 20.00 60.15
C ASP A 14 -19.70 18.70 60.04
N THR A 15 -20.35 17.59 60.41
CA THR A 15 -19.74 16.26 60.43
C THR A 15 -19.27 15.81 59.06
N ASP A 16 -19.97 16.20 57.99
CA ASP A 16 -19.58 15.86 56.62
C ASP A 16 -18.29 16.57 56.22
N LYS A 17 -18.16 17.86 56.54
CA LYS A 17 -16.91 18.59 56.31
C LYS A 17 -15.75 18.03 57.14
N ILE A 18 -15.97 17.70 58.41
CA ILE A 18 -14.92 17.11 59.27
C ILE A 18 -14.48 15.76 58.72
N ILE A 19 -15.42 14.89 58.32
CA ILE A 19 -15.09 13.60 57.71
C ILE A 19 -14.34 13.82 56.40
N ALA A 20 -14.80 14.72 55.53
CA ALA A 20 -14.11 15.04 54.29
C ALA A 20 -12.66 15.52 54.53
N ASP A 21 -12.44 16.39 55.52
CA ASP A 21 -11.10 16.86 55.86
C ASP A 21 -10.21 15.77 56.47
N LEU A 22 -10.76 14.85 57.27
CA LEU A 22 -10.05 13.65 57.74
C LEU A 22 -9.71 12.70 56.58
N MET A 23 -10.62 12.55 55.62
CA MET A 23 -10.42 11.71 54.46
C MET A 23 -9.37 12.28 53.50
N LYS A 24 -9.24 13.61 53.37
CA LYS A 24 -8.13 14.25 52.64
C LYS A 24 -6.76 13.82 53.20
N VAL A 25 -6.61 13.78 54.52
CA VAL A 25 -5.35 13.36 55.16
C VAL A 25 -5.05 11.89 54.88
N GLU A 26 -6.06 11.01 54.92
CA GLU A 26 -5.87 9.59 54.63
C GLU A 26 -5.60 9.31 53.15
N ARG A 27 -6.15 10.15 52.25
CA ARG A 27 -5.97 10.07 50.79
C ARG A 27 -4.54 10.38 50.34
N ILE A 28 -3.73 11.11 51.12
CA ILE A 28 -2.30 11.38 50.84
C ILE A 28 -1.52 10.10 50.50
N LYS A 29 -1.85 8.97 51.14
CA LYS A 29 -1.20 7.67 50.86
C LYS A 29 -1.54 7.14 49.46
N VAL A 30 -2.80 7.29 49.05
CA VAL A 30 -3.27 6.91 47.70
C VAL A 30 -2.60 7.82 46.67
N ASP A 31 -2.64 9.13 46.88
CA ASP A 31 -2.08 10.13 45.98
C ASP A 31 -0.60 9.91 45.73
N LYS A 32 0.16 9.58 46.78
CA LYS A 32 1.59 9.23 46.65
C LYS A 32 1.81 8.04 45.70
N VAL A 33 1.00 6.99 45.80
CA VAL A 33 1.13 5.81 44.94
C VAL A 33 0.63 6.10 43.52
N TYR A 34 -0.44 6.89 43.38
CA TYR A 34 -0.93 7.40 42.10
C TYR A 34 0.17 8.18 41.36
N LYS A 35 0.79 9.16 42.01
CA LYS A 35 1.91 9.94 41.44
C LYS A 35 3.09 9.04 41.04
N GLN A 36 3.39 7.99 41.81
CA GLN A 36 4.40 7.00 41.42
C GLN A 36 4.00 6.17 40.19
N LYS A 37 2.73 5.77 40.06
CA LYS A 37 2.21 5.09 38.87
C LYS A 37 2.37 5.99 37.64
N GLN A 38 1.95 7.24 37.74
CA GLN A 38 2.02 8.21 36.65
C GLN A 38 3.45 8.47 36.17
N LEU A 39 4.42 8.57 37.10
CA LEU A 39 5.85 8.68 36.75
C LEU A 39 6.36 7.46 35.97
N LEU A 40 5.91 6.25 36.32
CA LEU A 40 6.30 5.03 35.60
C LEU A 40 5.70 4.99 34.19
N GLU A 41 4.47 5.46 34.02
CA GLU A 41 3.84 5.60 32.70
C GLU A 41 4.59 6.59 31.82
N TRP A 42 4.87 7.79 32.32
CA TRP A 42 5.66 8.78 31.57
C TRP A 42 7.07 8.27 31.24
N LYS A 43 7.70 7.55 32.17
CA LYS A 43 9.00 6.92 31.93
C LYS A 43 8.93 5.83 30.85
N ARG A 44 7.87 5.02 30.84
CA ARG A 44 7.61 4.01 29.80
C ARG A 44 7.47 4.68 28.44
N ASP A 45 6.67 5.73 28.37
CA ASP A 45 6.39 6.43 27.13
C ASP A 45 7.65 7.12 26.59
N ALA A 46 8.50 7.67 27.47
CA ALA A 46 9.80 8.20 27.10
C ALA A 46 10.75 7.13 26.54
N TYR A 47 10.80 5.90 27.09
CA TYR A 47 11.57 4.80 26.48
C TYR A 47 11.01 4.34 25.14
N ARG A 48 9.68 4.37 24.99
CA ARG A 48 9.01 4.03 23.72
C ARG A 48 9.35 5.04 22.64
N GLU A 49 9.38 6.33 22.97
CA GLU A 49 9.85 7.39 22.06
C GLU A 49 11.28 7.11 21.56
N ILE A 50 12.21 6.74 22.44
CA ILE A 50 13.57 6.36 22.03
C ILE A 50 13.58 5.11 21.15
N SER A 51 12.75 4.11 21.47
CA SER A 51 12.60 2.92 20.64
C SER A 51 12.13 3.28 19.22
N SER A 52 11.14 4.17 19.10
CA SER A 52 10.64 4.67 17.82
C SER A 52 11.73 5.39 17.02
N LEU A 53 12.55 6.21 17.68
CA LEU A 53 13.66 6.92 17.02
C LEU A 53 14.69 5.95 16.44
N LEU A 54 15.08 4.93 17.22
CA LEU A 54 16.02 3.90 16.79
C LEU A 54 15.46 3.06 15.64
N MET A 55 14.20 2.64 15.74
CA MET A 55 13.51 1.91 14.67
C MET A 55 13.39 2.76 13.41
N GLY A 56 13.06 4.05 13.52
CA GLY A 56 12.95 4.96 12.38
C GLY A 56 14.28 5.17 11.65
N PHE A 57 15.39 5.28 12.37
CA PHE A 57 16.72 5.32 11.75
C PHE A 57 17.04 4.01 11.01
N CYS A 58 16.76 2.86 11.64
CA CYS A 58 16.98 1.56 11.04
C CYS A 58 16.11 1.34 9.79
N ASP A 59 14.85 1.77 9.84
CA ASP A 59 13.92 1.65 8.72
C ASP A 59 14.36 2.52 7.53
N GLU A 60 14.81 3.75 7.78
CA GLU A 60 15.18 4.65 6.70
C GLU A 60 16.52 4.27 6.06
N TYR A 61 17.54 3.98 6.86
CA TYR A 61 18.91 3.90 6.38
C TYR A 61 19.50 2.48 6.37
N LEU A 62 18.86 1.51 7.01
CA LEU A 62 19.40 0.16 7.20
C LEU A 62 18.40 -0.94 6.77
N ASN A 63 17.31 -0.57 6.09
CA ASN A 63 16.28 -1.48 5.62
C ASN A 63 16.58 -1.95 4.20
N VAL A 64 16.68 -3.26 4.02
CA VAL A 64 16.94 -3.90 2.72
C VAL A 64 15.92 -3.58 1.64
N LEU A 65 14.70 -3.19 2.02
CA LEU A 65 13.63 -2.81 1.09
C LEU A 65 13.77 -1.37 0.57
N LYS A 66 14.56 -0.51 1.23
CA LYS A 66 14.83 0.88 0.80
C LYS A 66 16.18 0.98 0.11
N THR A 67 16.31 0.35 -1.06
CA THR A 67 17.60 0.21 -1.79
C THR A 67 18.34 1.54 -2.00
N ALA A 68 17.63 2.64 -2.19
CA ALA A 68 18.21 3.97 -2.42
C ALA A 68 18.92 4.58 -1.20
N THR A 69 18.53 4.19 0.02
CA THR A 69 19.03 4.72 1.30
C THR A 69 19.56 3.62 2.21
N ASN A 70 19.58 2.36 1.78
CA ASN A 70 20.10 1.25 2.57
C ASN A 70 21.63 1.24 2.59
N PHE A 71 22.23 1.88 3.59
CA PHE A 71 23.69 1.98 3.76
C PHE A 71 24.36 0.64 4.07
N ARG A 72 23.58 -0.43 4.28
CA ARG A 72 24.11 -1.81 4.36
C ARG A 72 24.36 -2.44 2.99
N SER A 73 23.95 -1.79 1.89
CA SER A 73 24.15 -2.29 0.53
C SER A 73 24.98 -1.30 -0.29
N PRO A 74 25.89 -1.79 -1.16
CA PRO A 74 26.53 -0.95 -2.18
C PRO A 74 25.54 -0.15 -3.04
N SER A 75 24.30 -0.63 -3.20
CA SER A 75 23.27 0.05 -4.00
C SER A 75 22.91 1.46 -3.51
N ALA A 76 23.10 1.78 -2.22
CA ALA A 76 22.85 3.13 -1.72
C ALA A 76 23.89 4.15 -2.21
N PHE A 77 25.06 3.66 -2.63
CA PHE A 77 26.18 4.45 -3.16
C PHE A 77 26.27 4.38 -4.68
N ALA A 78 25.67 3.36 -5.31
CA ALA A 78 25.61 3.17 -6.76
C ALA A 78 24.65 4.14 -7.47
N LYS A 79 24.94 5.45 -7.39
CA LYS A 79 24.22 6.50 -8.10
C LYS A 79 24.98 6.82 -9.38
N PHE A 80 24.27 6.81 -10.50
CA PHE A 80 24.85 7.10 -11.81
C PHE A 80 24.05 8.19 -12.52
N ASN A 81 24.76 9.14 -13.10
CA ASN A 81 24.26 10.02 -14.13
C ASN A 81 24.43 9.32 -15.48
N ILE A 82 23.30 9.03 -16.13
CA ILE A 82 23.29 8.30 -17.40
C ILE A 82 22.72 9.19 -18.47
N GLN A 83 23.51 9.42 -19.51
CA GLN A 83 23.11 10.24 -20.64
C GLN A 83 23.15 9.43 -21.92
N SER A 84 22.05 9.46 -22.66
CA SER A 84 21.96 8.89 -24.01
C SER A 84 22.06 10.01 -25.04
N SER A 85 22.87 9.82 -26.08
CA SER A 85 22.92 10.75 -27.21
C SER A 85 21.64 10.72 -28.06
N ASN A 86 20.80 9.69 -27.92
CA ASN A 86 19.48 9.59 -28.55
C ASN A 86 18.52 8.76 -27.68
N SER A 87 17.82 9.41 -26.75
CA SER A 87 16.89 8.78 -25.81
C SER A 87 15.59 8.27 -26.43
N SER A 88 15.27 8.68 -27.66
CA SER A 88 14.13 8.15 -28.43
C SER A 88 14.43 6.73 -28.92
N ALA A 89 15.70 6.44 -29.28
CA ALA A 89 16.12 5.12 -29.71
C ALA A 89 16.56 4.20 -28.55
N VAL A 90 17.42 4.69 -27.64
CA VAL A 90 17.94 3.88 -26.53
C VAL A 90 18.02 4.70 -25.24
N THR A 91 17.53 4.11 -24.16
CA THR A 91 17.74 4.61 -22.79
C THR A 91 18.47 3.57 -21.95
N ALA A 92 19.09 3.98 -20.85
CA ALA A 92 19.75 3.06 -19.95
C ALA A 92 19.62 3.46 -18.49
N THR A 93 19.71 2.47 -17.61
CA THR A 93 19.90 2.62 -16.15
C THR A 93 21.09 1.78 -15.72
N ALA A 94 21.75 2.11 -14.61
CA ALA A 94 22.92 1.39 -14.12
C ALA A 94 22.71 0.94 -12.67
N ASN A 95 23.27 -0.22 -12.32
CA ASN A 95 23.28 -0.76 -10.96
C ASN A 95 24.71 -0.71 -10.36
N ALA A 96 24.89 -1.26 -9.16
CA ALA A 96 26.18 -1.21 -8.44
C ALA A 96 27.34 -1.94 -9.13
N ASP A 97 27.07 -2.80 -10.12
CA ASP A 97 28.08 -3.52 -10.87
C ASP A 97 28.59 -2.74 -12.09
N ALA A 98 27.95 -1.60 -12.41
CA ALA A 98 28.30 -0.81 -13.57
C ALA A 98 29.61 -0.03 -13.37
N ALA A 99 30.48 -0.09 -14.37
CA ALA A 99 31.70 0.70 -14.42
C ALA A 99 31.45 2.11 -14.98
N ASN A 100 32.23 3.09 -14.53
CA ASN A 100 32.26 4.43 -15.11
C ASN A 100 32.88 4.40 -16.50
N LYS A 101 32.07 4.20 -17.54
CA LYS A 101 32.52 4.30 -18.92
C LYS A 101 31.41 4.76 -19.86
N THR A 102 31.82 5.09 -21.07
CA THR A 102 30.91 5.32 -22.19
C THR A 102 30.74 4.04 -22.98
N HIS A 103 29.50 3.67 -23.27
CA HIS A 103 29.13 2.59 -24.16
C HIS A 103 28.63 3.12 -25.50
N THR A 104 28.78 2.33 -26.55
CA THR A 104 28.24 2.64 -27.88
C THR A 104 27.35 1.49 -28.33
N ILE A 105 26.08 1.79 -28.60
CA ILE A 105 25.07 0.80 -28.99
C ILE A 105 24.37 1.21 -30.29
N GLN A 106 24.28 0.29 -31.26
CA GLN A 106 23.47 0.49 -32.46
C GLN A 106 22.36 -0.57 -32.51
N VAL A 107 21.11 -0.13 -32.52
CA VAL A 107 19.94 -0.99 -32.65
C VAL A 107 19.67 -1.28 -34.11
N ILE A 108 19.69 -2.56 -34.49
CA ILE A 108 19.43 -3.04 -35.85
C ILE A 108 17.97 -3.46 -36.00
N SER A 109 17.44 -4.19 -35.02
CA SER A 109 16.01 -4.53 -34.95
C SER A 109 15.54 -4.64 -33.51
N LEU A 110 14.26 -4.38 -33.28
CA LEU A 110 13.61 -4.57 -31.98
C LEU A 110 13.08 -5.99 -31.84
N ALA A 111 13.02 -6.45 -30.60
CA ALA A 111 12.30 -7.66 -30.27
C ALA A 111 10.80 -7.44 -30.48
N SER A 112 10.11 -8.45 -30.97
CA SER A 112 8.66 -8.46 -31.11
C SER A 112 8.08 -9.77 -30.61
N ALA A 113 6.86 -9.73 -30.07
CA ALA A 113 6.12 -10.92 -29.66
C ALA A 113 5.49 -11.62 -30.88
N ALA A 114 5.32 -12.94 -30.78
CA ALA A 114 4.48 -13.68 -31.72
C ALA A 114 3.02 -13.25 -31.58
N LYS A 115 2.29 -13.24 -32.69
CA LYS A 115 0.91 -12.78 -32.73
C LYS A 115 0.10 -13.51 -33.81
N ILE A 116 -1.16 -13.80 -33.49
CA ILE A 116 -2.19 -14.16 -34.45
C ILE A 116 -3.06 -12.91 -34.66
N THR A 117 -3.05 -12.38 -35.87
CA THR A 117 -4.05 -11.40 -36.30
C THR A 117 -5.21 -12.18 -36.87
N GLY A 118 -6.36 -12.15 -36.17
CA GLY A 118 -7.56 -12.85 -36.61
C GLY A 118 -8.08 -12.32 -37.94
N SER A 119 -8.94 -13.10 -38.58
CA SER A 119 -9.62 -12.72 -39.82
C SER A 119 -10.36 -11.39 -39.66
N ALA A 120 -10.32 -10.54 -40.68
CA ALA A 120 -11.01 -9.26 -40.68
C ALA A 120 -12.53 -9.43 -40.86
N ASP A 121 -13.29 -8.47 -40.35
CA ASP A 121 -14.74 -8.37 -40.55
C ASP A 121 -15.49 -9.64 -40.10
N ILE A 122 -15.26 -10.07 -38.86
CA ILE A 122 -15.89 -11.26 -38.26
C ILE A 122 -17.39 -11.10 -37.97
N VAL A 123 -17.94 -9.90 -38.14
CA VAL A 123 -19.35 -9.60 -37.82
C VAL A 123 -20.20 -9.91 -39.04
N ALA A 124 -21.29 -10.66 -38.84
CA ALA A 124 -22.25 -10.99 -39.89
C ALA A 124 -22.88 -9.74 -40.50
N ASP A 125 -23.40 -9.86 -41.72
CA ASP A 125 -24.15 -8.78 -42.35
C ASP A 125 -25.47 -8.53 -41.61
N VAL A 126 -26.01 -7.31 -41.74
CA VAL A 126 -27.32 -6.98 -41.16
C VAL A 126 -28.40 -7.40 -42.14
N LYS A 127 -28.81 -8.66 -42.04
CA LYS A 127 -29.69 -9.34 -43.01
C LYS A 127 -30.80 -10.10 -42.30
N GLY A 128 -32.03 -9.93 -42.78
CA GLY A 128 -33.17 -10.73 -42.35
C GLY A 128 -33.07 -12.17 -42.85
N SER A 129 -33.36 -13.14 -41.99
CA SER A 129 -33.29 -14.56 -42.36
C SER A 129 -34.50 -15.02 -43.19
N ASN A 130 -35.66 -14.37 -43.04
CA ASN A 130 -36.89 -14.72 -43.73
C ASN A 130 -37.09 -13.88 -45.00
N VAL A 131 -37.78 -14.48 -45.97
CA VAL A 131 -38.30 -13.75 -47.12
C VAL A 131 -39.42 -12.81 -46.67
N VAL A 132 -39.43 -11.57 -47.17
CA VAL A 132 -40.54 -10.63 -46.93
C VAL A 132 -41.76 -11.13 -47.71
N SER A 133 -42.81 -11.51 -46.99
CA SER A 133 -44.05 -12.05 -47.57
C SER A 133 -45.29 -11.18 -47.36
N ASP A 134 -45.26 -10.27 -46.38
CA ASP A 134 -46.31 -9.28 -46.13
C ASP A 134 -45.72 -7.89 -46.32
N PHE A 135 -46.19 -7.19 -47.35
CA PHE A 135 -45.70 -5.87 -47.74
C PHE A 135 -46.50 -4.73 -47.12
N ASN A 136 -47.60 -5.02 -46.40
CA ASN A 136 -48.34 -3.99 -45.69
C ASN A 136 -47.71 -3.74 -44.31
N LEU A 137 -46.64 -2.95 -44.30
CA LEU A 137 -45.91 -2.57 -43.08
C LEU A 137 -46.34 -1.21 -42.54
N SER A 138 -47.47 -0.68 -43.02
CA SER A 138 -47.93 0.67 -42.70
C SER A 138 -48.05 0.90 -41.20
N GLY A 139 -47.32 1.89 -40.69
CA GLY A 139 -47.34 2.29 -39.28
C GLY A 139 -46.40 1.49 -38.37
N LYS A 140 -45.77 0.42 -38.87
CA LYS A 140 -44.69 -0.29 -38.17
C LYS A 140 -43.45 0.59 -38.07
N LYS A 141 -42.61 0.37 -37.06
CA LYS A 141 -41.48 1.25 -36.77
C LYS A 141 -40.18 0.48 -36.65
N ILE A 142 -39.13 1.04 -37.25
CA ILE A 142 -37.76 0.63 -36.99
C ILE A 142 -36.99 1.80 -36.39
N ALA A 143 -36.25 1.54 -35.33
CA ALA A 143 -35.29 2.46 -34.76
C ALA A 143 -33.90 2.13 -35.32
N VAL A 144 -33.36 3.08 -36.08
CA VAL A 144 -32.03 3.02 -36.68
C VAL A 144 -31.10 3.83 -35.81
N THR A 145 -30.00 3.23 -35.37
CA THR A 145 -28.94 3.94 -34.65
C THR A 145 -27.68 3.94 -35.49
N LEU A 146 -27.14 5.12 -35.80
CA LEU A 146 -25.87 5.31 -36.49
C LEU A 146 -24.96 6.18 -35.60
N ASP A 147 -23.82 5.64 -35.19
CA ASP A 147 -22.82 6.31 -34.35
C ASP A 147 -23.44 6.96 -33.09
N GLY A 148 -24.36 6.24 -32.46
CA GLY A 148 -25.06 6.66 -31.25
C GLY A 148 -26.25 7.59 -31.47
N VAL A 149 -26.51 8.04 -32.70
CA VAL A 149 -27.70 8.83 -33.04
C VAL A 149 -28.82 7.90 -33.48
N THR A 150 -29.89 7.84 -32.69
CA THR A 150 -31.08 7.03 -32.99
C THR A 150 -32.16 7.87 -33.67
N LYS A 151 -32.70 7.38 -34.79
CA LYS A 151 -33.90 7.91 -35.44
C LYS A 151 -34.89 6.78 -35.69
N THR A 152 -36.17 7.08 -35.50
CA THR A 152 -37.25 6.14 -35.78
C THR A 152 -37.81 6.40 -37.16
N LEU A 153 -37.82 5.35 -37.99
CA LEU A 153 -38.46 5.34 -39.30
C LEU A 153 -39.82 4.64 -39.18
N VAL A 154 -40.84 5.21 -39.80
CA VAL A 154 -42.16 4.59 -39.95
C VAL A 154 -42.21 3.95 -41.33
N LEU A 155 -42.51 2.67 -41.38
CA LEU A 155 -42.65 1.88 -42.60
C LEU A 155 -44.02 2.11 -43.24
N ASP A 156 -44.07 1.95 -44.56
CA ASP A 156 -45.25 2.21 -45.38
C ASP A 156 -45.87 0.91 -45.91
N ASP A 157 -46.91 1.01 -46.75
CA ASP A 157 -47.45 -0.11 -47.51
C ASP A 157 -46.70 -0.25 -48.84
N TYR A 158 -45.92 -1.33 -48.93
CA TYR A 158 -45.09 -1.69 -50.07
C TYR A 158 -45.80 -2.62 -51.05
N SER A 159 -47.06 -2.97 -50.80
CA SER A 159 -47.87 -3.76 -51.72
C SER A 159 -47.91 -3.07 -53.09
N ASP A 160 -47.79 -3.88 -54.14
CA ASP A 160 -47.74 -3.41 -55.51
C ASP A 160 -48.45 -4.40 -56.43
N GLU A 161 -49.38 -3.90 -57.26
CA GLU A 161 -50.23 -4.74 -58.12
C GLU A 161 -49.46 -5.30 -59.32
N ASP A 162 -48.31 -4.71 -59.69
CA ASP A 162 -47.44 -5.13 -60.79
C ASP A 162 -46.35 -6.11 -60.34
N GLY A 163 -46.34 -6.49 -59.05
CA GLY A 163 -45.40 -7.46 -58.47
C GLY A 163 -44.03 -6.89 -58.12
N LEU A 164 -43.88 -5.55 -58.07
CA LEU A 164 -42.62 -4.86 -57.77
C LEU A 164 -42.45 -4.51 -56.27
N SER A 165 -43.15 -5.22 -55.38
CA SER A 165 -43.18 -4.89 -53.95
C SER A 165 -41.80 -4.89 -53.26
N LEU A 166 -40.89 -5.78 -53.67
CA LEU A 166 -39.51 -5.81 -53.15
C LEU A 166 -38.69 -4.60 -53.61
N GLU A 167 -38.77 -4.22 -54.89
CA GLU A 167 -38.08 -3.05 -55.44
C GLU A 167 -38.59 -1.75 -54.80
N LYS A 168 -39.91 -1.67 -54.59
CA LYS A 168 -40.55 -0.56 -53.89
C LYS A 168 -40.10 -0.47 -52.43
N LEU A 169 -40.02 -1.61 -51.72
CA LEU A 169 -39.50 -1.67 -50.34
C LEU A 169 -38.03 -1.23 -50.27
N GLU A 170 -37.18 -1.76 -51.16
CA GLU A 170 -35.75 -1.45 -51.23
C GLU A 170 -35.53 0.06 -51.41
N THR A 171 -36.13 0.62 -52.45
CA THR A 171 -35.98 2.04 -52.83
C THR A 171 -36.49 2.98 -51.72
N ASP A 172 -37.66 2.69 -51.16
CA ASP A 172 -38.25 3.55 -50.14
C ASP A 172 -37.51 3.47 -48.80
N LEU A 173 -37.11 2.26 -48.37
CA LEU A 173 -36.35 2.10 -47.13
C LEU A 173 -34.98 2.79 -47.22
N GLU A 174 -34.29 2.69 -48.35
CA GLU A 174 -33.05 3.43 -48.59
C GLU A 174 -33.29 4.94 -48.58
N GLN A 175 -34.35 5.42 -49.22
CA GLN A 175 -34.71 6.84 -49.21
C GLN A 175 -35.03 7.34 -47.78
N LYS A 176 -35.78 6.58 -46.98
CA LYS A 176 -36.06 6.93 -45.57
C LYS A 176 -34.78 6.98 -44.73
N LEU A 177 -33.84 6.06 -44.96
CA LEU A 177 -32.51 6.10 -44.35
C LEU A 177 -31.72 7.33 -44.80
N ALA A 178 -31.76 7.68 -46.08
CA ALA A 178 -31.12 8.86 -46.64
C ALA A 178 -31.73 10.18 -46.11
N ASP A 179 -33.04 10.26 -45.95
CA ASP A 179 -33.71 11.42 -45.35
C ASP A 179 -33.36 11.56 -43.87
N ALA A 180 -33.25 10.43 -43.17
CA ALA A 180 -32.92 10.41 -41.76
C ALA A 180 -31.44 10.74 -41.51
N PHE A 181 -30.50 10.23 -42.30
CA PHE A 181 -29.07 10.34 -41.96
C PHE A 181 -28.21 11.01 -43.03
N GLY A 182 -28.77 11.33 -44.20
CA GLY A 182 -28.06 11.83 -45.39
C GLY A 182 -27.79 10.72 -46.42
N THR A 183 -27.66 11.11 -47.68
CA THR A 183 -27.43 10.21 -48.82
C THR A 183 -26.05 9.54 -48.79
N GLY A 184 -25.93 8.36 -49.42
CA GLY A 184 -24.66 7.66 -49.63
C GLY A 184 -24.07 6.95 -48.39
N LYS A 185 -24.88 6.76 -47.34
CA LYS A 185 -24.44 6.13 -46.09
C LYS A 185 -24.84 4.66 -45.97
N PHE A 186 -25.93 4.30 -46.64
CA PHE A 186 -26.53 2.98 -46.61
C PHE A 186 -26.74 2.49 -48.04
N ASP A 187 -26.79 1.18 -48.19
CA ASP A 187 -27.17 0.46 -49.40
C ASP A 187 -28.14 -0.63 -48.94
N VAL A 188 -29.42 -0.52 -49.32
CA VAL A 188 -30.44 -1.51 -48.97
C VAL A 188 -30.53 -2.47 -50.15
N VAL A 189 -30.40 -3.76 -49.89
CA VAL A 189 -30.41 -4.78 -50.95
C VAL A 189 -31.46 -5.83 -50.62
N THR A 190 -32.27 -6.19 -51.61
CA THR A 190 -33.16 -7.35 -51.53
C THR A 190 -32.62 -8.51 -52.38
N GLU A 191 -32.07 -9.52 -51.72
CA GLU A 191 -31.51 -10.71 -52.40
C GLU A 191 -32.28 -11.95 -51.98
N ASP A 192 -32.75 -12.75 -52.96
CA ASP A 192 -33.63 -13.90 -52.74
C ASP A 192 -34.88 -13.57 -51.88
N GLY A 193 -35.36 -12.33 -51.98
CA GLY A 193 -36.51 -11.82 -51.21
C GLY A 193 -36.21 -11.47 -49.75
N LYS A 194 -34.93 -11.44 -49.35
CA LYS A 194 -34.48 -11.06 -47.99
C LYS A 194 -33.87 -9.67 -47.99
N VAL A 195 -34.17 -8.89 -46.97
CA VAL A 195 -33.64 -7.53 -46.80
C VAL A 195 -32.27 -7.57 -46.14
N GLU A 196 -31.30 -6.88 -46.73
CA GLU A 196 -29.98 -6.62 -46.17
C GLU A 196 -29.72 -5.11 -46.15
N ILE A 197 -29.19 -4.59 -45.05
CA ILE A 197 -28.81 -3.17 -44.93
C ILE A 197 -27.31 -3.06 -44.75
N LYS A 198 -26.63 -2.58 -45.79
CA LYS A 198 -25.18 -2.36 -45.80
C LYS A 198 -24.87 -0.94 -45.38
N VAL A 199 -23.82 -0.79 -44.58
CA VAL A 199 -23.30 0.52 -44.17
C VAL A 199 -22.06 0.83 -44.98
N LEU A 200 -22.11 1.90 -45.77
CA LEU A 200 -21.02 2.29 -46.66
C LEU A 200 -19.93 3.12 -45.96
N LEU A 201 -20.15 3.46 -44.68
CA LEU A 201 -19.24 4.23 -43.85
C LEU A 201 -18.28 3.30 -43.07
N LYS A 202 -17.00 3.33 -43.45
CA LYS A 202 -15.96 2.58 -42.74
C LYS A 202 -15.78 3.10 -41.32
N GLY A 203 -15.76 2.20 -40.34
CA GLY A 203 -15.58 2.53 -38.92
C GLY A 203 -16.83 3.02 -38.19
N SER A 204 -17.95 3.23 -38.90
CA SER A 204 -19.23 3.58 -38.28
C SER A 204 -19.93 2.38 -37.66
N THR A 205 -20.61 2.62 -36.56
CA THR A 205 -21.46 1.66 -35.85
C THR A 205 -22.91 1.87 -36.21
N PHE A 206 -23.60 0.78 -36.53
CA PHE A 206 -24.98 0.76 -36.97
C PHE A 206 -25.72 -0.37 -36.27
N SER A 207 -26.94 -0.08 -35.83
CA SER A 207 -27.84 -1.12 -35.29
C SER A 207 -29.30 -0.80 -35.56
N LEU A 208 -30.09 -1.86 -35.71
CA LEU A 208 -31.55 -1.82 -35.87
C LEU A 208 -32.27 -2.39 -34.65
N SER A 209 -33.43 -1.82 -34.35
CA SER A 209 -34.42 -2.38 -33.41
C SER A 209 -35.83 -1.93 -33.81
N GLY A 210 -36.87 -2.43 -33.15
CA GLY A 210 -38.26 -2.00 -33.39
C GLY A 210 -39.17 -3.11 -33.89
N ASP A 211 -40.47 -2.85 -33.88
CA ASP A 211 -41.52 -3.83 -34.19
C ASP A 211 -41.73 -4.05 -35.71
N GLY A 212 -41.14 -3.19 -36.54
CA GLY A 212 -41.12 -3.37 -37.99
C GLY A 212 -40.11 -4.39 -38.51
N LEU A 213 -39.16 -4.84 -37.68
CA LEU A 213 -38.11 -5.76 -38.11
C LEU A 213 -38.65 -7.13 -38.53
N GLU A 214 -39.64 -7.67 -37.82
CA GLU A 214 -40.29 -8.93 -38.19
C GLU A 214 -40.93 -8.84 -39.59
N GLY A 215 -41.55 -7.69 -39.90
CA GLY A 215 -42.11 -7.42 -41.22
C GLY A 215 -41.06 -7.29 -42.32
N LEU A 216 -39.84 -6.87 -41.98
CA LEU A 216 -38.69 -6.85 -42.89
C LEU A 216 -37.97 -8.21 -42.99
N GLY A 217 -38.52 -9.27 -42.40
CA GLY A 217 -37.97 -10.61 -42.46
C GLY A 217 -36.88 -10.91 -41.43
N PHE A 218 -36.64 -10.04 -40.46
CA PHE A 218 -35.72 -10.31 -39.36
C PHE A 218 -36.39 -11.17 -38.29
N THR A 219 -35.63 -12.07 -37.69
CA THR A 219 -36.02 -12.86 -36.52
C THR A 219 -35.22 -12.43 -35.29
N ASP A 220 -35.66 -12.83 -34.09
CA ASP A 220 -34.95 -12.55 -32.83
C ASP A 220 -33.49 -13.05 -32.81
N GLY A 221 -33.14 -13.99 -33.68
CA GLY A 221 -31.79 -14.51 -33.82
C GLY A 221 -30.93 -13.79 -34.85
N ASP A 222 -31.48 -12.89 -35.67
CA ASP A 222 -30.72 -12.27 -36.75
C ASP A 222 -29.79 -11.18 -36.23
N ASN A 223 -28.69 -10.99 -36.95
CA ASN A 223 -27.79 -9.91 -36.65
C ASN A 223 -28.38 -8.58 -37.10
N THR A 224 -28.61 -7.68 -36.14
CA THR A 224 -29.17 -6.35 -36.41
C THR A 224 -28.14 -5.24 -36.32
N SER A 225 -26.85 -5.57 -36.15
CA SER A 225 -25.77 -4.60 -35.93
C SER A 225 -24.54 -4.89 -36.77
N ASN A 226 -23.91 -3.87 -37.34
CA ASN A 226 -22.65 -4.05 -38.07
C ASN A 226 -21.42 -4.13 -37.14
N GLY A 227 -21.62 -3.99 -35.83
CA GLY A 227 -20.61 -4.10 -34.78
C GLY A 227 -20.89 -5.25 -33.81
N LEU A 228 -19.83 -5.75 -33.19
CA LEU A 228 -19.88 -6.82 -32.20
C LEU A 228 -20.11 -6.26 -30.80
N SER A 229 -21.18 -6.70 -30.12
CA SER A 229 -21.34 -6.40 -28.70
C SER A 229 -20.37 -7.22 -27.87
N LEU A 230 -19.53 -6.55 -27.08
CA LEU A 230 -18.60 -7.25 -26.17
C LEU A 230 -19.23 -7.64 -24.83
N THR A 231 -20.42 -7.12 -24.52
CA THR A 231 -21.07 -7.25 -23.20
C THR A 231 -22.37 -8.03 -23.24
N SER A 232 -22.90 -8.33 -24.42
CA SER A 232 -24.02 -9.26 -24.57
C SER A 232 -23.53 -10.70 -24.39
N SER A 233 -24.42 -11.60 -23.94
CA SER A 233 -24.04 -13.00 -23.76
C SER A 233 -23.76 -13.66 -25.11
N LEU A 234 -22.79 -14.58 -25.14
CA LEU A 234 -22.39 -15.31 -26.35
C LEU A 234 -23.58 -16.00 -27.01
N TYR A 235 -24.48 -16.57 -26.23
CA TYR A 235 -25.70 -17.18 -26.76
C TYR A 235 -26.58 -16.16 -27.50
N SER A 236 -26.75 -14.95 -26.97
CA SER A 236 -27.57 -13.91 -27.61
C SER A 236 -26.97 -13.38 -28.91
N ILE A 237 -25.64 -13.38 -29.05
CA ILE A 237 -24.93 -12.85 -30.22
C ILE A 237 -24.34 -13.94 -31.13
N ARG A 238 -24.74 -15.21 -30.96
CA ARG A 238 -24.15 -16.35 -31.68
C ARG A 238 -24.21 -16.22 -33.20
N ASN A 239 -25.24 -15.54 -33.71
CA ASN A 239 -25.45 -15.26 -35.13
C ASN A 239 -24.89 -13.90 -35.57
N SER A 240 -24.37 -13.09 -34.66
CA SER A 240 -23.68 -11.84 -34.99
C SER A 240 -22.28 -12.09 -35.55
N PHE A 241 -21.76 -13.31 -35.47
CA PHE A 241 -20.50 -13.71 -36.09
C PHE A 241 -20.73 -14.26 -37.50
N LYS A 242 -19.87 -13.94 -38.46
CA LYS A 242 -19.90 -14.54 -39.81
C LYS A 242 -19.79 -16.06 -39.75
N ASN A 243 -18.84 -16.55 -38.95
CA ASN A 243 -18.79 -17.95 -38.56
C ASN A 243 -19.67 -18.12 -37.33
N VAL A 244 -20.91 -18.56 -37.54
CA VAL A 244 -21.92 -18.71 -36.48
C VAL A 244 -21.39 -19.59 -35.36
N LEU A 245 -21.58 -19.13 -34.11
CA LEU A 245 -21.16 -19.87 -32.92
C LEU A 245 -22.13 -21.03 -32.66
N ASN A 246 -21.65 -22.26 -32.78
CA ASN A 246 -22.47 -23.47 -32.69
C ASN A 246 -22.70 -23.94 -31.24
N ILE A 247 -23.56 -23.24 -30.52
CA ILE A 247 -23.88 -23.56 -29.11
C ILE A 247 -25.04 -24.57 -29.06
N THR A 248 -24.73 -25.82 -28.73
CA THR A 248 -25.73 -26.90 -28.56
C THR A 248 -26.37 -26.89 -27.18
N ASP A 249 -25.64 -26.50 -26.14
CA ASP A 249 -26.12 -26.37 -24.77
C ASP A 249 -25.77 -24.97 -24.21
N PRO A 250 -26.75 -24.06 -24.05
CA PRO A 250 -26.50 -22.72 -23.52
C PRO A 250 -25.98 -22.71 -22.07
N ASP A 251 -26.24 -23.77 -21.31
CA ASP A 251 -25.88 -23.87 -19.90
C ASP A 251 -24.47 -24.49 -19.71
N GLU A 252 -23.83 -24.96 -20.79
CA GLU A 252 -22.45 -25.44 -20.77
C GLU A 252 -21.45 -24.30 -20.51
N ASN A 253 -20.45 -24.56 -19.67
CA ASN A 253 -19.35 -23.63 -19.39
C ASN A 253 -18.44 -23.43 -20.60
N VAL A 254 -18.05 -22.18 -20.82
CA VAL A 254 -17.16 -21.83 -21.93
C VAL A 254 -15.72 -22.19 -21.60
N THR A 255 -15.17 -23.19 -22.30
CA THR A 255 -13.78 -23.63 -22.16
C THR A 255 -13.11 -23.89 -23.51
N PHE A 256 -11.82 -23.61 -23.61
CA PHE A 256 -10.97 -23.84 -24.79
C PHE A 256 -9.50 -23.87 -24.35
N THR A 257 -8.54 -24.10 -25.27
CA THR A 257 -7.11 -24.20 -24.91
C THR A 257 -6.25 -23.23 -25.70
N ILE A 258 -5.34 -22.52 -25.01
CA ILE A 258 -4.27 -21.71 -25.62
C ILE A 258 -2.94 -22.12 -24.98
N ASN A 259 -1.89 -22.34 -25.79
CA ASN A 259 -0.56 -22.75 -25.33
C ASN A 259 -0.58 -23.98 -24.39
N GLY A 260 -1.48 -24.93 -24.66
CA GLY A 260 -1.68 -26.13 -23.83
C GLY A 260 -2.31 -25.87 -22.45
N LYS A 261 -2.78 -24.65 -22.18
CA LYS A 261 -3.50 -24.27 -20.96
C LYS A 261 -4.98 -24.13 -21.25
N THR A 262 -5.80 -24.80 -20.44
CA THR A 262 -7.26 -24.61 -20.48
C THR A 262 -7.61 -23.21 -19.99
N ILE A 263 -8.35 -22.48 -20.82
CA ILE A 263 -9.00 -21.24 -20.47
C ILE A 263 -10.41 -21.58 -20.03
N ASP A 264 -10.73 -21.30 -18.77
CA ASP A 264 -12.06 -21.47 -18.19
C ASP A 264 -12.62 -20.09 -17.85
N VAL A 265 -13.71 -19.72 -18.52
CA VAL A 265 -14.40 -18.43 -18.37
C VAL A 265 -15.25 -18.40 -17.10
N LYS A 266 -15.51 -19.57 -16.50
CA LYS A 266 -16.31 -19.75 -15.27
C LYS A 266 -17.75 -19.24 -15.41
N LYS A 267 -18.28 -19.23 -16.63
CA LYS A 267 -19.63 -18.85 -16.99
C LYS A 267 -20.13 -19.73 -18.14
N SER A 268 -21.44 -19.97 -18.20
CA SER A 268 -22.08 -20.68 -19.30
C SER A 268 -22.21 -19.81 -20.55
N TYR A 269 -22.44 -20.39 -21.73
CA TYR A 269 -22.68 -19.62 -22.97
C TYR A 269 -23.87 -18.65 -22.87
N ALA A 270 -24.89 -18.98 -22.08
CA ALA A 270 -26.03 -18.11 -21.80
C ALA A 270 -25.65 -16.83 -21.05
N GLN A 271 -24.53 -16.82 -20.34
CA GLN A 271 -24.11 -15.75 -19.43
C GLN A 271 -22.78 -15.09 -19.82
N ALA A 272 -21.83 -15.87 -20.35
CA ALA A 272 -20.50 -15.44 -20.73
C ALA A 272 -20.60 -14.41 -21.85
N THR A 273 -19.77 -13.37 -21.78
CA THR A 273 -19.68 -12.33 -22.80
C THR A 273 -18.33 -12.41 -23.52
N VAL A 274 -18.19 -11.79 -24.69
CA VAL A 274 -16.88 -11.72 -25.38
C VAL A 274 -15.84 -11.01 -24.50
N LYS A 275 -16.26 -9.99 -23.74
CA LYS A 275 -15.39 -9.33 -22.75
C LYS A 275 -14.92 -10.29 -21.66
N ASP A 276 -15.77 -11.22 -21.22
CA ASP A 276 -15.35 -12.27 -20.28
C ASP A 276 -14.30 -13.21 -20.90
N ILE A 277 -14.44 -13.56 -22.19
CA ILE A 277 -13.43 -14.36 -22.91
C ILE A 277 -12.09 -13.61 -22.95
N MET A 278 -12.10 -12.35 -23.37
CA MET A 278 -10.90 -11.52 -23.41
C MET A 278 -10.24 -11.42 -22.03
N ASN A 279 -11.05 -11.21 -20.98
CA ASN A 279 -10.55 -11.11 -19.61
C ASN A 279 -9.97 -12.45 -19.11
N ALA A 280 -10.63 -13.57 -19.41
CA ALA A 280 -10.17 -14.91 -19.04
C ALA A 280 -8.82 -15.21 -19.69
N ILE A 281 -8.65 -14.89 -20.97
CA ILE A 281 -7.37 -15.02 -21.68
C ILE A 281 -6.31 -14.10 -21.06
N ASN A 282 -6.62 -12.80 -20.93
CA ASN A 282 -5.67 -11.77 -20.47
C ASN A 282 -5.21 -11.95 -19.02
N SER A 283 -5.98 -12.68 -18.21
CA SER A 283 -5.66 -12.97 -16.81
C SER A 283 -5.14 -14.39 -16.58
N SER A 284 -4.99 -15.18 -17.66
CA SER A 284 -4.53 -16.57 -17.58
C SER A 284 -3.02 -16.69 -17.60
N ASP A 285 -2.53 -17.85 -17.17
CA ASP A 285 -1.13 -18.26 -17.31
C ASP A 285 -0.80 -18.81 -18.71
N ALA A 286 -1.66 -18.60 -19.71
CA ALA A 286 -1.42 -19.05 -21.09
C ALA A 286 -0.37 -18.21 -21.84
N GLY A 287 0.09 -17.11 -21.24
CA GLY A 287 1.18 -16.29 -21.79
C GLY A 287 0.80 -15.50 -23.05
N VAL A 288 -0.49 -15.13 -23.17
CA VAL A 288 -1.03 -14.37 -24.29
C VAL A 288 -1.99 -13.29 -23.83
N LYS A 289 -2.20 -12.29 -24.68
CA LYS A 289 -3.17 -11.21 -24.53
C LYS A 289 -4.05 -11.13 -25.77
N MET A 290 -5.36 -11.08 -25.58
CA MET A 290 -6.34 -10.83 -26.61
C MET A 290 -6.83 -9.36 -26.59
N THR A 291 -6.89 -8.75 -27.77
CA THR A 291 -7.50 -7.44 -28.01
C THR A 291 -8.50 -7.50 -29.15
N TYR A 292 -9.46 -6.58 -29.18
CA TYR A 292 -10.41 -6.41 -30.27
C TYR A 292 -10.15 -5.07 -30.96
N ASP A 293 -9.89 -5.12 -32.25
CA ASP A 293 -9.80 -3.94 -33.11
C ASP A 293 -11.19 -3.70 -33.72
N SER A 294 -11.91 -2.71 -33.19
CA SER A 294 -13.27 -2.39 -33.64
C SER A 294 -13.33 -1.77 -35.03
N LEU A 295 -12.22 -1.21 -35.54
CA LEU A 295 -12.18 -0.59 -36.86
C LEU A 295 -12.12 -1.66 -37.96
N ASN A 296 -11.30 -2.69 -37.74
CA ASN A 296 -11.16 -3.82 -38.66
C ASN A 296 -12.05 -5.02 -38.27
N LYS A 297 -12.78 -4.90 -37.15
CA LYS A 297 -13.63 -5.93 -36.54
C LYS A 297 -12.91 -7.28 -36.48
N GLN A 298 -11.75 -7.29 -35.86
CA GLN A 298 -10.88 -8.47 -35.78
C GLN A 298 -10.29 -8.61 -34.37
N PHE A 299 -10.10 -9.84 -33.94
CA PHE A 299 -9.37 -10.13 -32.71
C PHE A 299 -7.88 -10.31 -32.99
N ILE A 300 -7.06 -9.89 -32.04
CA ILE A 300 -5.62 -10.06 -32.05
C ILE A 300 -5.25 -10.85 -30.81
N LEU A 301 -4.50 -11.94 -30.98
CA LEU A 301 -3.94 -12.72 -29.89
C LEU A 301 -2.42 -12.61 -29.94
N GLU A 302 -1.81 -12.00 -28.94
CA GLU A 302 -0.37 -11.67 -28.90
C GLU A 302 0.31 -12.31 -27.70
N SER A 303 1.53 -12.81 -27.85
CA SER A 303 2.30 -13.37 -26.73
C SER A 303 2.70 -12.27 -25.75
N THR A 304 2.70 -12.58 -24.45
CA THR A 304 3.20 -11.64 -23.42
C THR A 304 4.72 -11.62 -23.33
N THR A 305 5.41 -12.50 -24.06
CA THR A 305 6.86 -12.54 -24.18
C THR A 305 7.29 -12.17 -25.59
N GLU A 306 8.32 -11.34 -25.68
CA GLU A 306 9.00 -11.01 -26.93
C GLU A 306 10.00 -12.11 -27.33
N GLY A 307 10.54 -12.02 -28.54
CA GLY A 307 11.66 -12.85 -28.99
C GLY A 307 11.24 -13.95 -29.96
N ALA A 308 12.23 -14.51 -30.66
CA ALA A 308 12.03 -15.56 -31.67
C ALA A 308 11.47 -16.87 -31.10
N ALA A 309 11.63 -17.10 -29.79
CA ALA A 309 11.08 -18.26 -29.09
C ALA A 309 9.61 -18.09 -28.70
N SER A 310 9.05 -16.88 -28.79
CA SER A 310 7.63 -16.66 -28.50
C SER A 310 6.76 -17.39 -29.54
N ASN A 311 5.69 -18.03 -29.07
CA ASN A 311 4.80 -18.83 -29.92
C ASN A 311 3.37 -18.79 -29.37
N ILE A 312 2.40 -19.10 -30.23
CA ILE A 312 0.98 -19.21 -29.88
C ILE A 312 0.42 -20.46 -30.53
N THR A 313 -0.09 -21.38 -29.72
CA THR A 313 -0.88 -22.52 -30.17
C THR A 313 -2.27 -22.46 -29.57
N TYR A 314 -3.24 -23.05 -30.24
CA TYR A 314 -4.63 -23.05 -29.80
C TYR A 314 -5.31 -24.37 -30.15
N THR A 315 -6.37 -24.68 -29.41
CA THR A 315 -7.32 -25.73 -29.75
C THR A 315 -8.71 -25.17 -29.50
N ASP A 316 -9.52 -25.16 -30.55
CA ASP A 316 -10.86 -24.60 -30.49
C ASP A 316 -11.80 -25.51 -29.67
N SER A 317 -12.89 -24.92 -29.18
CA SER A 317 -14.01 -25.63 -28.56
C SER A 317 -14.87 -26.31 -29.63
N ALA A 318 -15.70 -27.27 -29.22
CA ALA A 318 -16.69 -27.89 -30.11
C ALA A 318 -17.71 -26.87 -30.66
N SER A 319 -17.88 -25.72 -29.99
CA SER A 319 -18.74 -24.62 -30.42
C SER A 319 -18.14 -23.74 -31.52
N GLY A 320 -16.85 -23.90 -31.85
CA GLY A 320 -16.16 -23.06 -32.84
C GLY A 320 -15.87 -21.64 -32.35
N LEU A 321 -15.64 -21.45 -31.05
CA LEU A 321 -15.49 -20.11 -30.47
C LEU A 321 -14.30 -19.34 -31.06
N LEU A 322 -13.14 -19.96 -31.15
CA LEU A 322 -11.95 -19.32 -31.71
C LEU A 322 -12.11 -19.08 -33.22
N GLU A 323 -12.86 -19.92 -33.92
CA GLU A 323 -13.24 -19.71 -35.31
C GLU A 323 -14.22 -18.53 -35.50
N SER A 324 -15.23 -18.41 -34.64
CA SER A 324 -16.14 -17.24 -34.62
C SER A 324 -15.40 -15.94 -34.30
N LEU A 325 -14.38 -15.99 -33.43
CA LEU A 325 -13.50 -14.85 -33.13
C LEU A 325 -12.44 -14.60 -34.23
N GLY A 326 -12.40 -15.42 -35.29
CA GLY A 326 -11.45 -15.30 -36.40
C GLY A 326 -10.01 -15.68 -36.06
N ILE A 327 -9.76 -16.28 -34.90
CA ILE A 327 -8.42 -16.77 -34.50
C ILE A 327 -8.07 -18.03 -35.30
N VAL A 328 -9.03 -18.95 -35.46
CA VAL A 328 -8.87 -20.05 -36.42
C VAL A 328 -8.90 -19.47 -37.84
N GLY A 329 -7.87 -19.75 -38.63
CA GLY A 329 -7.69 -19.15 -39.96
C GLY A 329 -7.03 -17.76 -39.94
N GLY A 330 -6.74 -17.22 -38.76
CA GLY A 330 -5.98 -15.98 -38.61
C GLY A 330 -4.53 -16.09 -39.10
N THR A 331 -3.90 -14.95 -39.34
CA THR A 331 -2.50 -14.87 -39.79
C THR A 331 -1.54 -14.91 -38.61
N PHE A 332 -0.74 -15.97 -38.51
CA PHE A 332 0.35 -16.07 -37.54
C PHE A 332 1.59 -15.29 -38.00
N THR A 333 2.09 -14.42 -37.12
CA THR A 333 3.37 -13.71 -37.27
C THR A 333 4.30 -14.13 -36.15
N ALA A 334 5.47 -14.68 -36.49
CA ALA A 334 6.46 -15.09 -35.51
C ALA A 334 7.09 -13.89 -34.79
N GLY A 335 7.40 -14.06 -33.50
CA GLY A 335 8.20 -13.10 -32.76
C GLY A 335 9.63 -13.03 -33.29
N LYS A 336 10.32 -11.94 -32.95
CA LYS A 336 11.72 -11.70 -33.35
C LYS A 336 12.52 -11.27 -32.14
N ASP A 337 13.81 -11.63 -32.12
CA ASP A 337 14.74 -11.10 -31.13
C ASP A 337 15.15 -9.67 -31.54
N ALA A 338 15.48 -8.86 -30.53
CA ALA A 338 16.21 -7.63 -30.74
C ALA A 338 17.62 -7.98 -31.23
N GLU A 339 18.11 -7.25 -32.22
CA GLU A 339 19.47 -7.36 -32.74
C GLU A 339 20.17 -6.01 -32.65
N PHE A 340 21.38 -6.00 -32.09
CA PHE A 340 22.15 -4.78 -31.86
C PHE A 340 23.64 -5.04 -31.86
N THR A 341 24.42 -3.97 -31.99
CA THR A 341 25.86 -3.95 -31.72
C THR A 341 26.09 -3.22 -30.38
N LEU A 342 27.01 -3.71 -29.55
CA LEU A 342 27.37 -3.05 -28.29
C LEU A 342 28.89 -3.06 -28.13
N ASP A 343 29.48 -1.88 -27.94
CA ASP A 343 30.92 -1.65 -27.79
C ASP A 343 31.76 -2.33 -28.91
N GLY A 344 31.23 -2.31 -30.14
CA GLY A 344 31.88 -2.89 -31.32
C GLY A 344 31.67 -4.40 -31.50
N VAL A 345 30.97 -5.08 -30.59
CA VAL A 345 30.60 -6.49 -30.77
C VAL A 345 29.27 -6.55 -31.52
N GLU A 346 29.31 -7.09 -32.74
CA GLU A 346 28.17 -7.15 -33.66
C GLU A 346 27.31 -8.40 -33.47
N GLY A 347 26.07 -8.36 -33.98
CA GLY A 347 25.17 -9.52 -34.05
C GLY A 347 24.63 -9.99 -32.70
N MET A 348 24.68 -9.16 -31.65
CA MET A 348 24.10 -9.53 -30.35
C MET A 348 22.59 -9.63 -30.46
N LYS A 349 22.03 -10.71 -29.90
CA LYS A 349 20.58 -10.93 -29.86
C LYS A 349 20.05 -11.04 -28.45
N ARG A 350 18.87 -10.48 -28.21
CA ARG A 350 18.13 -10.61 -26.96
C ARG A 350 16.66 -10.82 -27.26
N SER A 351 16.01 -11.69 -26.49
CA SER A 351 14.58 -11.94 -26.62
C SER A 351 13.72 -10.75 -26.20
N SER A 352 14.28 -9.75 -25.50
CA SER A 352 13.56 -8.55 -25.10
C SER A 352 14.30 -7.26 -25.49
N ASN A 353 13.51 -6.21 -25.71
CA ASN A 353 13.99 -4.84 -25.87
C ASN A 353 14.61 -4.25 -24.59
N LYS A 354 14.52 -4.96 -23.46
CA LYS A 354 15.17 -4.58 -22.20
C LYS A 354 16.11 -5.68 -21.71
N PHE A 355 17.39 -5.35 -21.52
CA PHE A 355 18.41 -6.30 -21.09
C PHE A 355 19.53 -5.62 -20.31
N THR A 356 20.24 -6.40 -19.50
CA THR A 356 21.36 -5.92 -18.67
C THR A 356 22.67 -6.57 -19.11
N ILE A 357 23.71 -5.76 -19.29
CA ILE A 357 25.09 -6.19 -19.58
C ILE A 357 26.02 -5.31 -18.73
N ASP A 358 26.94 -5.95 -17.99
CA ASP A 358 27.94 -5.27 -17.14
C ASP A 358 27.33 -4.20 -16.21
N GLY A 359 26.22 -4.53 -15.56
CA GLY A 359 25.51 -3.64 -14.64
C GLY A 359 24.68 -2.52 -15.30
N VAL A 360 24.75 -2.37 -16.62
CA VAL A 360 23.96 -1.39 -17.38
C VAL A 360 22.75 -2.08 -18.02
N THR A 361 21.56 -1.61 -17.68
CA THR A 361 20.29 -2.04 -18.25
C THR A 361 19.90 -1.13 -19.39
N TYR A 362 19.96 -1.63 -20.61
CA TYR A 362 19.54 -0.95 -21.83
C TYR A 362 18.06 -1.19 -22.09
N THR A 363 17.37 -0.18 -22.58
CA THR A 363 16.00 -0.26 -23.08
C THR A 363 15.98 0.31 -24.49
N LEU A 364 15.79 -0.57 -25.47
CA LEU A 364 15.67 -0.25 -26.89
C LEU A 364 14.23 0.17 -27.18
N LYS A 365 14.07 1.20 -27.99
CA LYS A 365 12.76 1.79 -28.30
C LYS A 365 12.54 1.95 -29.80
N GLU A 366 13.61 2.26 -30.54
CA GLU A 366 13.59 2.44 -31.99
C GLU A 366 14.88 1.89 -32.60
N VAL A 367 14.83 1.56 -33.89
CA VAL A 367 16.02 1.24 -34.69
C VAL A 367 16.87 2.50 -34.85
N SER A 368 18.20 2.37 -34.78
CA SER A 368 19.12 3.52 -34.86
C SER A 368 20.00 3.42 -36.11
N GLU A 369 19.95 4.43 -36.98
CA GLU A 369 20.78 4.49 -38.18
C GLU A 369 22.28 4.64 -37.86
N THR A 370 22.59 5.39 -36.79
CA THR A 370 23.96 5.61 -36.30
C THR A 370 24.09 5.13 -34.85
N PRO A 371 25.31 4.76 -34.40
CA PRO A 371 25.50 4.30 -33.03
C PRO A 371 25.14 5.37 -31.99
N VAL A 372 24.36 4.96 -30.99
CA VAL A 372 23.95 5.77 -29.84
C VAL A 372 24.99 5.63 -28.73
N THR A 373 25.40 6.76 -28.17
CA THR A 373 26.37 6.81 -27.07
C THR A 373 25.63 6.85 -25.72
N ILE A 374 25.97 5.94 -24.81
CA ILE A 374 25.45 5.89 -23.44
C ILE A 374 26.61 6.21 -22.49
N SER A 375 26.62 7.41 -21.92
CA SER A 375 27.62 7.80 -20.91
C SER A 375 27.14 7.37 -19.52
N VAL A 376 27.91 6.53 -18.84
CA VAL A 376 27.67 6.11 -17.46
C VAL A 376 28.72 6.75 -16.57
N GLN A 377 28.31 7.67 -15.71
CA GLN A 377 29.19 8.36 -14.77
C GLN A 377 28.65 8.26 -13.36
N ALA A 378 29.52 7.99 -12.37
CA ALA A 378 29.15 8.05 -10.98
C ALA A 378 28.63 9.45 -10.62
N ASP A 379 27.46 9.49 -10.00
CA ASP A 379 26.85 10.71 -9.50
C ASP A 379 27.30 10.95 -8.04
N ILE A 380 28.51 11.52 -7.93
CA ILE A 380 29.16 11.78 -6.63
C ILE A 380 28.31 12.75 -5.78
N ASP A 381 27.62 13.71 -6.41
CA ASP A 381 26.77 14.68 -5.70
C ASP A 381 25.61 13.98 -4.98
N SER A 382 24.90 13.09 -5.68
CA SER A 382 23.83 12.30 -5.08
C SER A 382 24.34 11.39 -3.96
N VAL A 383 25.55 10.83 -4.08
CA VAL A 383 26.15 10.01 -3.01
C VAL A 383 26.50 10.86 -1.78
N ILE A 384 27.06 12.05 -1.98
CA ILE A 384 27.36 13.00 -0.90
C ILE A 384 26.09 13.38 -0.15
N GLU A 385 25.00 13.71 -0.87
CA GLU A 385 23.72 14.06 -0.25
C GLU A 385 23.11 12.88 0.53
N ASN A 386 23.22 11.66 0.01
CA ASN A 386 22.83 10.45 0.75
C ASN A 386 23.62 10.31 2.07
N ILE A 387 24.95 10.48 2.04
CA ILE A 387 25.81 10.39 3.22
C ILE A 387 25.47 11.52 4.21
N LYS A 388 25.21 12.74 3.73
CA LYS A 388 24.76 13.86 4.57
C LYS A 388 23.42 13.55 5.25
N GLY A 389 22.46 12.99 4.52
CA GLY A 389 21.18 12.54 5.07
C GLY A 389 21.37 11.53 6.21
N PHE A 390 22.19 10.51 5.98
CA PHE A 390 22.53 9.50 6.98
C PHE A 390 23.14 10.12 8.24
N VAL A 391 24.16 10.97 8.08
CA VAL A 391 24.87 11.63 9.19
C VAL A 391 23.95 12.58 9.95
N ASN A 392 23.12 13.35 9.25
CA ASN A 392 22.16 14.25 9.89
C ASN A 392 21.15 13.48 10.73
N LYS A 393 20.61 12.37 10.20
CA LYS A 393 19.67 11.53 10.96
C LYS A 393 20.33 10.85 12.16
N TYR A 394 21.58 10.42 12.02
CA TYR A 394 22.37 9.89 13.13
C TYR A 394 22.57 10.95 14.22
N ASN A 395 22.91 12.18 13.84
CA ASN A 395 23.08 13.30 14.76
C ASN A 395 21.77 13.65 15.48
N GLU A 396 20.64 13.72 14.78
CA GLU A 396 19.33 13.94 15.41
C GLU A 396 18.98 12.85 16.43
N LEU A 397 19.25 11.58 16.09
CA LEU A 397 19.05 10.45 17.00
C LEU A 397 19.88 10.62 18.27
N LEU A 398 21.18 10.93 18.12
CA LEU A 398 22.07 11.15 19.26
C LEU A 398 21.65 12.36 20.09
N ASP A 399 21.29 13.48 19.47
CA ASP A 399 20.87 14.70 20.16
C ASP A 399 19.65 14.43 21.05
N LYS A 400 18.65 13.71 20.53
CA LYS A 400 17.45 13.36 21.29
C LYS A 400 17.76 12.45 22.48
N ILE A 401 18.56 11.40 22.29
CA ILE A 401 18.94 10.49 23.38
C ILE A 401 19.79 11.21 24.43
N ASN A 402 20.79 11.98 23.99
CA ASN A 402 21.66 12.76 24.87
C ASN A 402 20.91 13.88 25.61
N GLY A 403 19.89 14.46 24.98
CA GLY A 403 18.95 15.40 25.60
C GLY A 403 18.30 14.75 26.81
N LYS A 404 17.60 13.62 26.61
CA LYS A 404 16.94 12.85 27.69
C LYS A 404 17.91 12.42 28.81
N LEU A 405 19.15 12.11 28.47
CA LEU A 405 20.18 11.74 29.44
C LEU A 405 20.69 12.91 30.30
N SER A 406 20.58 14.16 29.82
CA SER A 406 21.16 15.34 30.46
C SER A 406 20.16 16.34 31.04
N GLU A 407 18.87 16.14 30.78
CA GLU A 407 17.79 16.87 31.45
C GLU A 407 17.92 16.77 32.99
N LYS A 408 17.68 17.87 33.69
CA LYS A 408 17.65 17.88 35.16
C LYS A 408 16.26 17.50 35.65
N TYR A 409 16.16 16.50 36.51
CA TYR A 409 14.91 16.14 37.16
C TYR A 409 14.58 17.14 38.28
N ASP A 410 13.48 17.86 38.14
CA ASP A 410 12.98 18.76 39.16
C ASP A 410 12.00 18.05 40.10
N ARG A 411 12.43 17.84 41.35
CA ARG A 411 11.65 17.13 42.38
C ARG A 411 10.42 17.92 42.86
N ASN A 412 10.35 19.22 42.56
CA ASN A 412 9.22 20.06 42.96
C ASN A 412 8.00 19.87 42.06
N TYR A 413 8.18 19.30 40.86
CA TYR A 413 7.13 19.04 39.90
C TYR A 413 6.80 17.54 39.90
N LEU A 414 5.90 17.13 40.79
CA LEU A 414 5.34 15.78 40.81
C LEU A 414 4.10 15.71 39.92
N PRO A 415 3.68 14.53 39.43
CA PRO A 415 2.40 14.40 38.74
C PRO A 415 1.25 14.93 39.58
N LEU A 416 0.26 15.54 38.91
CA LEU A 416 -0.92 16.09 39.57
C LEU A 416 -1.95 14.98 39.83
N THR A 417 -2.60 15.00 40.99
CA THR A 417 -3.83 14.23 41.23
C THR A 417 -5.02 14.88 40.52
N GLU A 418 -6.14 14.17 40.43
CA GLU A 418 -7.37 14.76 39.85
C GLU A 418 -7.82 16.00 40.63
N ASP A 419 -7.83 15.94 41.96
CA ASP A 419 -8.18 17.11 42.80
C ASP A 419 -7.24 18.31 42.58
N GLU A 420 -5.94 18.07 42.30
CA GLU A 420 -4.97 19.13 41.99
C GLU A 420 -5.19 19.70 40.58
N LYS A 421 -5.58 18.87 39.61
CA LYS A 421 -5.93 19.32 38.26
C LYS A 421 -7.19 20.16 38.27
N ASP A 422 -8.23 19.75 38.99
CA ASP A 422 -9.50 20.48 39.09
C ASP A 422 -9.33 21.89 39.70
N ALA A 423 -8.27 22.09 40.49
CA ALA A 423 -7.91 23.36 41.09
C ALA A 423 -7.03 24.26 40.20
N MET A 424 -6.65 23.80 39.00
CA MET A 424 -5.73 24.49 38.08
C MET A 424 -6.38 24.72 36.71
N SER A 425 -5.93 25.74 35.98
CA SER A 425 -6.34 25.90 34.58
C SER A 425 -5.62 24.91 33.65
N GLU A 426 -6.21 24.59 32.50
CA GLU A 426 -5.61 23.66 31.51
C GLU A 426 -4.17 24.03 31.12
N LYS A 427 -3.89 25.32 30.92
CA LYS A 427 -2.54 25.81 30.57
C LYS A 427 -1.54 25.66 31.70
N GLU A 428 -1.99 25.74 32.95
CA GLU A 428 -1.14 25.52 34.11
C GLU A 428 -0.84 24.02 34.28
N ILE A 429 -1.84 23.16 34.06
CA ILE A 429 -1.67 21.70 34.04
C ILE A 429 -0.66 21.29 32.96
N GLU A 430 -0.81 21.80 31.74
CA GLU A 430 0.09 21.47 30.63
C GLU A 430 1.55 21.83 30.95
N LYS A 431 1.79 23.07 31.39
CA LYS A 431 3.14 23.53 31.77
C LYS A 431 3.70 22.76 32.97
N TRP A 432 2.84 22.38 33.91
CA TRP A 432 3.24 21.59 35.08
C TRP A 432 3.66 20.19 34.66
N GLU A 433 2.86 19.51 33.84
CA GLU A 433 3.17 18.18 33.32
C GLU A 433 4.41 18.19 32.43
N GLU A 434 4.59 19.21 31.58
CA GLU A 434 5.79 19.36 30.76
C GLU A 434 7.04 19.37 31.65
N LYS A 435 7.05 20.18 32.72
CA LYS A 435 8.13 20.20 33.70
C LYS A 435 8.27 18.87 34.45
N ALA A 436 7.17 18.28 34.89
CA ALA A 436 7.18 17.02 35.65
C ALA A 436 7.69 15.82 34.82
N LYS A 437 7.59 15.89 33.49
CA LYS A 437 8.12 14.88 32.55
C LYS A 437 9.62 15.05 32.24
N THR A 438 10.25 16.16 32.62
CA THR A 438 11.68 16.39 32.36
C THR A 438 12.57 15.51 33.25
N GLY A 439 13.70 15.02 32.71
CA GLY A 439 14.73 14.35 33.50
C GLY A 439 14.38 12.94 33.99
N LEU A 440 13.28 12.33 33.53
CA LEU A 440 12.88 10.97 33.93
C LEU A 440 13.86 9.87 33.49
N LEU A 441 14.64 10.15 32.45
CA LEU A 441 15.69 9.30 31.89
C LEU A 441 17.10 9.87 32.11
N ALA A 442 17.24 10.88 32.99
CA ALA A 442 18.53 11.47 33.31
C ALA A 442 19.50 10.40 33.85
N GLY A 443 20.69 10.31 33.24
CA GLY A 443 21.70 9.31 33.60
C GLY A 443 21.29 7.85 33.42
N ASP A 444 20.28 7.56 32.59
CA ASP A 444 19.84 6.18 32.34
C ASP A 444 20.96 5.30 31.76
N SER A 445 21.19 4.14 32.37
CA SER A 445 22.31 3.26 32.01
C SER A 445 22.10 2.53 30.68
N ILE A 446 20.85 2.23 30.30
CA ILE A 446 20.55 1.58 29.02
C ILE A 446 20.85 2.56 27.89
N LEU A 447 20.30 3.78 27.99
CA LEU A 447 20.51 4.81 26.98
C LEU A 447 21.97 5.25 26.90
N SER A 448 22.66 5.39 28.02
CA SER A 448 24.10 5.70 28.05
C SER A 448 24.93 4.63 27.35
N ARG A 449 24.58 3.35 27.53
CA ARG A 449 25.23 2.23 26.84
C ARG A 449 24.95 2.28 25.34
N ILE A 450 23.71 2.55 24.91
CA ILE A 450 23.37 2.70 23.49
C ILE A 450 24.24 3.78 22.84
N VAL A 451 24.28 4.99 23.41
CA VAL A 451 25.10 6.11 22.90
C VAL A 451 26.57 5.71 22.84
N SER A 452 27.09 5.07 23.89
CA SER A 452 28.50 4.65 23.93
C SER A 452 28.81 3.59 22.87
N SER A 453 27.94 2.61 22.65
CA SER A 453 28.08 1.59 21.61
C SER A 453 28.00 2.21 20.21
N LEU A 454 27.04 3.10 19.96
CA LEU A 454 26.91 3.80 18.68
C LEU A 454 28.15 4.63 18.37
N ARG A 455 28.73 5.30 19.36
CA ARG A 455 29.99 6.06 19.19
C ARG A 455 31.17 5.14 18.92
N THR A 456 31.25 4.03 19.65
CA THR A 456 32.34 3.05 19.54
C THR A 456 32.41 2.38 18.17
N ALA A 457 31.25 2.02 17.63
CA ALA A 457 31.15 1.44 16.29
C ALA A 457 31.77 2.30 15.17
N LEU A 458 31.80 3.64 15.34
CA LEU A 458 32.23 4.58 14.31
C LEU A 458 33.74 4.79 14.21
N TYR A 459 34.51 4.51 15.27
CA TYR A 459 35.96 4.71 15.28
C TYR A 459 36.77 3.41 15.39
N GLU A 460 36.14 2.30 15.79
CA GLU A 460 36.86 1.03 15.85
C GLU A 460 37.17 0.50 14.45
N LYS A 461 38.39 -0.01 14.27
CA LYS A 461 38.88 -0.57 13.00
C LYS A 461 37.97 -1.70 12.51
N ILE A 462 37.77 -1.77 11.19
CA ILE A 462 37.06 -2.85 10.51
C ILE A 462 38.10 -3.72 9.81
N ASP A 463 37.99 -5.05 9.99
CA ASP A 463 38.90 -5.99 9.34
C ASP A 463 38.66 -6.00 7.83
N GLY A 464 39.73 -5.86 7.04
CA GLY A 464 39.66 -5.81 5.58
C GLY A 464 39.33 -4.43 4.99
N VAL A 465 39.12 -3.40 5.80
CA VAL A 465 38.94 -2.01 5.34
C VAL A 465 40.15 -1.17 5.74
N SER A 466 40.71 -0.43 4.78
CA SER A 466 41.95 0.33 4.97
C SER A 466 41.77 1.75 5.48
N ILE A 467 40.56 2.31 5.33
CA ILE A 467 40.20 3.68 5.67
C ILE A 467 39.25 3.75 6.88
N SER A 468 39.08 4.95 7.43
CA SER A 468 38.16 5.29 8.51
C SER A 468 37.25 6.48 8.15
N LEU A 469 36.30 6.81 9.02
CA LEU A 469 35.47 8.02 8.84
C LEU A 469 36.30 9.30 8.70
N TYR A 470 37.42 9.39 9.44
CA TYR A 470 38.31 10.55 9.39
C TYR A 470 38.91 10.75 7.99
N ASP A 471 39.29 9.66 7.33
CA ASP A 471 39.92 9.68 6.01
C ASP A 471 38.95 10.13 4.91
N ILE A 472 37.65 10.00 5.14
CA ILE A 472 36.59 10.47 4.24
C ILE A 472 35.99 11.83 4.67
N GLY A 473 36.65 12.54 5.58
CA GLY A 473 36.20 13.87 6.03
C GLY A 473 35.05 13.86 7.04
N ILE A 474 34.69 12.71 7.60
CA ILE A 474 33.67 12.60 8.66
C ILE A 474 34.37 12.49 10.01
N THR A 475 34.23 13.52 10.84
CA THR A 475 34.91 13.61 12.14
C THR A 475 33.92 13.67 13.29
N THR A 476 34.33 13.19 14.45
CA THR A 476 33.59 13.42 15.69
C THR A 476 33.98 14.76 16.29
N GLY A 477 33.00 15.52 16.77
CA GLY A 477 33.23 16.76 17.52
C GLY A 477 33.99 16.58 18.85
N SER A 478 34.13 17.67 19.60
CA SER A 478 34.67 17.63 20.97
C SER A 478 33.92 16.60 21.84
N TYR A 479 34.56 16.10 22.90
CA TYR A 479 33.89 15.24 23.90
C TYR A 479 32.60 15.87 24.44
N THR A 480 32.55 17.20 24.52
CA THR A 480 31.35 17.99 24.92
C THR A 480 30.21 17.93 23.91
N GLU A 481 30.50 17.60 22.64
CA GLU A 481 29.52 17.42 21.56
C GLU A 481 28.96 15.99 21.52
N LYS A 482 29.27 15.16 22.53
CA LYS A 482 28.62 13.88 22.82
C LYS A 482 28.51 12.89 21.64
N GLY A 483 29.50 12.89 20.76
CA GLY A 483 29.58 11.95 19.63
C GLY A 483 28.93 12.44 18.33
N ARG A 484 28.56 13.73 18.24
CA ARG A 484 28.08 14.34 17.01
C ARG A 484 29.14 14.25 15.90
N LEU A 485 28.68 13.97 14.69
CA LEU A 485 29.48 13.90 13.47
C LEU A 485 29.45 15.24 12.71
N LYS A 486 30.60 15.62 12.16
CA LYS A 486 30.81 16.77 11.28
C LYS A 486 31.38 16.29 9.95
N ILE A 487 30.91 16.88 8.86
CA ILE A 487 31.31 16.53 7.49
C ILE A 487 32.15 17.67 6.91
N ASP A 488 33.34 17.32 6.42
CA ASP A 488 34.10 18.10 5.46
C ASP A 488 33.73 17.62 4.05
N GLU A 489 32.89 18.39 3.36
CA GLU A 489 32.33 18.00 2.06
C GLU A 489 33.41 17.88 0.97
N ASN A 490 34.47 18.69 1.05
CA ASN A 490 35.57 18.63 0.08
C ASN A 490 36.36 17.33 0.24
N LYS A 491 36.72 16.96 1.47
CA LYS A 491 37.39 15.68 1.73
C LYS A 491 36.53 14.47 1.40
N LEU A 492 35.23 14.56 1.69
CA LEU A 492 34.29 13.50 1.34
C LEU A 492 34.20 13.32 -0.19
N ARG A 493 34.12 14.43 -0.93
CA ARG A 493 34.16 14.42 -2.39
C ARG A 493 35.45 13.84 -2.93
N ASP A 494 36.60 14.25 -2.39
CA ASP A 494 37.91 13.74 -2.80
C ASP A 494 38.02 12.23 -2.55
N ALA A 495 37.52 11.74 -1.41
CA ALA A 495 37.50 10.31 -1.10
C ALA A 495 36.57 9.51 -2.02
N LEU A 496 35.38 10.02 -2.31
CA LEU A 496 34.44 9.40 -3.24
C LEU A 496 34.94 9.42 -4.69
N THR A 497 35.75 10.41 -5.06
CA THR A 497 36.34 10.50 -6.41
C THR A 497 37.50 9.54 -6.58
N ASN A 498 38.38 9.45 -5.58
CA ASN A 498 39.66 8.74 -5.71
C ASN A 498 39.64 7.32 -5.12
N ASN A 499 38.77 7.05 -4.13
CA ASN A 499 38.75 5.81 -3.34
C ASN A 499 37.32 5.26 -3.15
N PHE A 500 36.44 5.42 -4.15
CA PHE A 500 35.01 5.09 -4.07
C PHE A 500 34.75 3.71 -3.44
N ASP A 501 35.40 2.66 -3.94
CA ASP A 501 35.19 1.28 -3.48
C ASP A 501 35.53 1.10 -2.00
N GLU A 502 36.59 1.76 -1.50
CA GLU A 502 36.95 1.70 -0.09
C GLU A 502 35.93 2.45 0.78
N VAL A 503 35.36 3.57 0.29
CA VAL A 503 34.26 4.26 0.98
C VAL A 503 33.02 3.36 1.05
N VAL A 504 32.66 2.68 -0.04
CA VAL A 504 31.53 1.74 -0.05
C VAL A 504 31.77 0.60 0.93
N LYS A 505 32.95 -0.02 0.92
CA LYS A 505 33.31 -1.10 1.86
C LYS A 505 33.23 -0.63 3.32
N LEU A 506 33.68 0.59 3.63
CA LEU A 506 33.62 1.13 4.99
C LEU A 506 32.22 1.03 5.61
N PHE A 507 31.17 1.30 4.83
CA PHE A 507 29.79 1.21 5.30
C PHE A 507 29.21 -0.21 5.19
N THR A 508 29.47 -0.88 4.07
CA THR A 508 28.68 -2.03 3.59
C THR A 508 29.33 -3.40 3.81
N THR A 509 30.59 -3.46 4.29
CA THR A 509 31.28 -4.76 4.44
C THR A 509 30.44 -5.72 5.29
N GLU A 510 30.15 -6.90 4.73
CA GLU A 510 29.37 -7.93 5.40
C GLU A 510 30.29 -8.94 6.09
N SER A 511 29.90 -9.36 7.28
CA SER A 511 30.50 -10.54 7.91
C SER A 511 29.95 -11.82 7.31
N ARG A 512 30.78 -12.87 7.30
CA ARG A 512 30.35 -14.25 7.04
C ARG A 512 29.25 -14.76 7.99
N TYR A 513 29.13 -14.18 9.19
CA TYR A 513 28.09 -14.55 10.16
C TYR A 513 26.96 -13.53 10.12
N THR A 514 25.73 -14.01 10.11
CA THR A 514 24.54 -13.15 10.20
C THR A 514 24.35 -12.56 11.60
N TYR A 515 23.54 -11.50 11.71
CA TYR A 515 23.15 -10.94 13.01
C TYR A 515 22.52 -12.00 13.92
N ARG A 516 21.66 -12.87 13.35
CA ARG A 516 20.98 -13.92 14.12
C ARG A 516 21.96 -14.95 14.68
N GLU A 517 22.94 -15.39 13.88
CA GLU A 517 23.97 -16.31 14.38
C GLU A 517 24.82 -15.69 15.49
N GLY A 518 25.09 -14.39 15.41
CA GLY A 518 25.81 -13.66 16.46
C GLY A 518 24.99 -13.38 17.71
N LEU A 519 23.65 -13.47 17.67
CA LEU A 519 22.82 -13.29 18.87
C LEU A 519 22.97 -14.43 19.86
N ASP A 520 23.16 -15.65 19.36
CA ASP A 520 23.17 -16.87 20.18
C ASP A 520 24.59 -17.42 20.42
N ASP A 521 25.62 -16.79 19.84
CA ASP A 521 27.02 -17.21 19.94
C ASP A 521 27.97 -15.99 20.07
N SER A 522 28.59 -15.86 21.25
CA SER A 522 29.47 -14.73 21.57
C SER A 522 30.76 -14.70 20.74
N ALA A 523 31.27 -15.85 20.31
CA ALA A 523 32.45 -15.91 19.44
C ALA A 523 32.09 -15.41 18.04
N LYS A 524 30.96 -15.88 17.49
CA LYS A 524 30.43 -15.37 16.21
C LYS A 524 30.09 -13.88 16.28
N ARG A 525 29.56 -13.40 17.40
CA ARG A 525 29.27 -11.97 17.62
C ARG A 525 30.52 -11.11 17.52
N THR A 526 31.59 -11.55 18.18
CA THR A 526 32.87 -10.83 18.20
C THR A 526 33.46 -10.77 16.79
N GLU A 527 33.46 -11.89 16.07
CA GLU A 527 33.96 -11.95 14.71
C GLU A 527 33.11 -11.11 13.75
N ARG A 528 31.78 -11.21 13.87
CA ARG A 528 30.84 -10.39 13.10
C ARG A 528 31.13 -8.91 13.29
N TYR A 529 31.31 -8.47 14.52
CA TYR A 529 31.56 -7.07 14.81
C TYR A 529 32.85 -6.56 14.13
N LYS A 530 33.95 -7.32 14.20
CA LYS A 530 35.23 -6.95 13.56
C LYS A 530 35.13 -6.83 12.05
N GLN A 531 34.44 -7.77 11.40
CA GLN A 531 34.30 -7.83 9.95
C GLN A 531 33.24 -6.86 9.41
N SER A 532 32.21 -6.54 10.19
CA SER A 532 31.07 -5.75 9.72
C SER A 532 31.43 -4.28 9.53
N GLY A 533 31.02 -3.72 8.39
CA GLY A 533 31.07 -2.29 8.10
C GLY A 533 30.17 -1.47 9.03
N LEU A 534 30.31 -0.14 8.96
CA LEU A 534 29.65 0.78 9.88
C LEU A 534 28.13 0.61 9.93
N ALA A 535 27.48 0.46 8.77
CA ALA A 535 26.03 0.35 8.71
C ALA A 535 25.52 -0.95 9.37
N HIS A 536 26.26 -2.05 9.20
CA HIS A 536 25.94 -3.32 9.84
C HIS A 536 26.18 -3.27 11.35
N ARG A 537 27.25 -2.63 11.82
CA ARG A 537 27.48 -2.43 13.27
C ARG A 537 26.38 -1.61 13.92
N LEU A 538 25.97 -0.50 13.29
CA LEU A 538 24.89 0.34 13.78
C LEU A 538 23.55 -0.41 13.77
N TYR A 539 23.28 -1.19 12.71
CA TYR A 539 22.11 -2.06 12.64
C TYR A 539 22.08 -3.02 13.82
N ASP A 540 23.18 -3.73 14.06
CA ASP A 540 23.30 -4.70 15.13
C ASP A 540 23.05 -4.05 16.52
N ILE A 541 23.64 -2.88 16.80
CA ILE A 541 23.44 -2.13 18.05
C ILE A 541 21.97 -1.73 18.22
N ILE A 542 21.34 -1.23 17.16
CA ILE A 542 19.94 -0.83 17.21
C ILE A 542 19.07 -2.06 17.49
N GLN A 543 19.27 -3.15 16.75
CA GLN A 543 18.51 -4.39 16.90
C GLN A 543 18.69 -5.03 18.29
N ASP A 544 19.86 -4.94 18.91
CA ASP A 544 20.06 -5.39 20.29
C ASP A 544 19.10 -4.70 21.28
N ASN A 545 18.65 -3.49 20.94
CA ASN A 545 17.79 -2.67 21.79
C ASN A 545 16.33 -2.71 21.35
N VAL A 546 16.02 -2.80 20.05
CA VAL A 546 14.65 -2.64 19.53
C VAL A 546 14.08 -3.84 18.76
N ARG A 547 14.83 -4.94 18.58
CA ARG A 547 14.29 -6.10 17.83
C ARG A 547 12.99 -6.62 18.45
N THR A 548 12.02 -6.93 17.60
CA THR A 548 10.77 -7.59 18.00
C THR A 548 10.90 -9.11 18.05
N THR A 549 11.94 -9.67 17.44
CA THR A 549 12.22 -11.11 17.46
C THR A 549 12.91 -11.55 18.75
N ARG A 550 12.63 -12.77 19.20
CA ARG A 550 13.23 -13.35 20.42
C ARG A 550 14.55 -14.03 20.09
N ASP A 551 15.49 -13.96 21.03
CA ASP A 551 16.72 -14.78 21.03
C ASP A 551 16.45 -16.19 21.60
N SER A 552 17.49 -17.02 21.68
CA SER A 552 17.44 -18.35 22.30
C SER A 552 16.99 -18.36 23.77
N ASN A 553 17.15 -17.26 24.49
CA ASN A 553 16.69 -17.10 25.88
C ASN A 553 15.26 -16.55 25.96
N GLY A 554 14.57 -16.43 24.82
CA GLY A 554 13.20 -15.91 24.74
C GLY A 554 13.11 -14.39 24.91
N LYS A 555 14.21 -13.63 24.88
CA LYS A 555 14.22 -12.18 25.09
C LYS A 555 14.21 -11.40 23.78
N LYS A 556 13.43 -10.32 23.75
CA LYS A 556 13.43 -9.28 22.70
C LYS A 556 14.54 -8.26 22.97
N GLY A 557 14.56 -7.18 22.18
CA GLY A 557 15.46 -6.05 22.39
C GLY A 557 15.32 -5.44 23.79
N ILE A 558 16.42 -4.92 24.33
CA ILE A 558 16.52 -4.44 25.72
C ILE A 558 15.44 -3.39 26.06
N LEU A 559 15.14 -2.47 25.13
CA LEU A 559 14.12 -1.44 25.36
C LEU A 559 12.70 -2.01 25.34
N LEU A 560 12.45 -3.05 24.54
CA LEU A 560 11.15 -3.73 24.53
C LEU A 560 10.95 -4.54 25.82
N GLU A 561 11.98 -5.19 26.33
CA GLU A 561 11.91 -5.85 27.64
C GLU A 561 11.72 -4.84 28.78
N LYS A 562 12.21 -3.60 28.61
CA LYS A 562 12.08 -2.52 29.60
C LYS A 562 10.69 -1.88 29.59
N ALA A 563 10.20 -1.47 28.43
CA ALA A 563 9.02 -0.59 28.28
C ALA A 563 7.97 -1.09 27.27
N GLY A 564 8.29 -2.16 26.52
CA GLY A 564 7.48 -2.65 25.42
C GLY A 564 7.39 -1.67 24.24
N TYR A 565 6.63 -2.06 23.23
CA TYR A 565 6.31 -1.21 22.08
C TYR A 565 4.86 -1.45 21.64
N THR A 566 4.16 -0.40 21.21
CA THR A 566 2.74 -0.49 20.82
C THR A 566 2.54 -1.44 19.64
N ASN A 567 1.46 -2.22 19.65
CA ASN A 567 1.16 -3.25 18.64
C ASN A 567 2.17 -4.41 18.58
N ASP A 568 3.04 -4.55 19.58
CA ASP A 568 3.88 -5.73 19.76
C ASP A 568 3.49 -6.46 21.06
N ALA A 569 3.72 -7.77 21.11
CA ALA A 569 3.44 -8.56 22.32
C ALA A 569 4.14 -8.03 23.59
N SER A 570 5.26 -7.32 23.45
CA SER A 570 5.95 -6.67 24.58
C SER A 570 5.18 -5.50 25.18
N GLU A 571 4.14 -4.95 24.52
CA GLU A 571 3.32 -3.84 25.04
C GLU A 571 2.80 -4.10 26.45
N TYR A 572 2.35 -5.34 26.69
CA TYR A 572 1.78 -5.82 27.95
C TYR A 572 2.69 -6.83 28.67
N SER A 573 3.88 -7.08 28.15
CA SER A 573 4.84 -8.07 28.68
C SER A 573 6.23 -7.44 28.75
N ASN A 574 6.40 -6.54 29.73
CA ASN A 574 7.66 -5.84 29.99
C ASN A 574 7.76 -5.40 31.46
N TYR A 575 8.97 -5.01 31.87
CA TYR A 575 9.25 -4.61 33.25
C TYR A 575 8.36 -3.45 33.74
N LEU A 576 8.26 -2.36 32.98
CA LEU A 576 7.51 -1.17 33.42
C LEU A 576 6.01 -1.43 33.49
N TYR A 577 5.46 -2.22 32.56
CA TYR A 577 4.06 -2.65 32.62
C TYR A 577 3.76 -3.41 33.92
N THR A 578 4.63 -4.36 34.31
CA THR A 578 4.47 -5.07 35.59
C THR A 578 4.54 -4.11 36.79
N GLN A 579 5.45 -3.14 36.78
CA GLN A 579 5.53 -2.15 37.86
C GLN A 579 4.29 -1.25 37.93
N ILE A 580 3.77 -0.79 36.80
CA ILE A 580 2.54 0.01 36.71
C ILE A 580 1.35 -0.79 37.25
N LYS A 581 1.20 -2.05 36.83
CA LYS A 581 0.13 -2.95 37.31
C LYS A 581 0.20 -3.20 38.82
N ASN A 582 1.41 -3.34 39.36
CA ASN A 582 1.61 -3.48 40.81
C ASN A 582 1.18 -2.21 41.57
N LYS A 583 1.50 -1.03 41.03
CA LYS A 583 1.05 0.25 41.62
C LYS A 583 -0.46 0.41 41.56
N GLU A 584 -1.08 0.04 40.44
CA GLU A 584 -2.53 0.02 40.29
C GLU A 584 -3.23 -0.91 41.29
N THR A 585 -2.71 -2.12 41.47
CA THR A 585 -3.22 -3.06 42.48
C THR A 585 -3.11 -2.48 43.90
N LEU A 586 -2.00 -1.79 44.19
CA LEU A 586 -1.81 -1.12 45.48
C LEU A 586 -2.77 0.07 45.67
N ILE A 587 -3.00 0.87 44.63
CA ILE A 587 -3.99 1.96 44.64
C ILE A 587 -5.37 1.40 44.99
N ASN A 588 -5.84 0.39 44.26
CA ASN A 588 -7.14 -0.26 44.53
C ASN A 588 -7.23 -0.79 45.98
N THR A 589 -6.14 -1.34 46.51
CA THR A 589 -6.08 -1.82 47.90
C THR A 589 -6.19 -0.67 48.90
N LEU A 590 -5.50 0.44 48.64
CA LEU A 590 -5.51 1.63 49.50
C LEU A 590 -6.87 2.36 49.43
N GLU A 591 -7.49 2.43 48.26
CA GLU A 591 -8.83 3.00 48.07
C GLU A 591 -9.90 2.20 48.83
N ASN A 592 -9.84 0.87 48.79
CA ASN A 592 -10.73 0.03 49.60
C ASN A 592 -10.56 0.27 51.11
N LYS A 593 -9.31 0.46 51.56
CA LYS A 593 -9.03 0.83 52.96
C LYS A 593 -9.54 2.23 53.29
N LEU A 594 -9.40 3.17 52.36
CA LEU A 594 -9.90 4.55 52.49
C LEU A 594 -11.42 4.54 52.66
N LEU A 595 -12.14 3.80 51.82
CA LEU A 595 -13.59 3.64 51.91
C LEU A 595 -14.02 2.96 53.23
N ALA A 596 -13.28 1.95 53.69
CA ALA A 596 -13.55 1.33 54.99
C ALA A 596 -13.37 2.32 56.15
N LYS A 597 -12.34 3.18 56.06
CA LYS A 597 -12.04 4.22 57.06
C LYS A 597 -13.12 5.32 57.09
N GLU A 598 -13.57 5.76 55.92
CA GLU A 598 -14.67 6.71 55.78
C GLU A 598 -15.94 6.18 56.46
N ASN A 599 -16.30 4.93 56.18
CA ASN A 599 -17.43 4.27 56.82
C ASN A 599 -17.25 4.13 58.35
N GLU A 600 -16.03 3.91 58.83
CA GLU A 600 -15.70 3.89 60.26
C GLU A 600 -15.96 5.28 60.89
N TYR A 601 -15.51 6.37 60.26
CA TYR A 601 -15.76 7.72 60.73
C TYR A 601 -17.26 8.04 60.75
N TYR A 602 -17.99 7.75 59.66
CA TYR A 602 -19.44 7.93 59.62
C TYR A 602 -20.17 7.17 60.73
N ARG A 603 -19.74 5.94 61.06
CA ARG A 603 -20.29 5.17 62.18
C ARG A 603 -20.01 5.82 63.53
N LYS A 604 -18.79 6.33 63.76
CA LYS A 604 -18.42 7.02 65.01
C LYS A 604 -19.20 8.32 65.21
N PHE A 605 -19.31 9.14 64.17
CA PHE A 605 -20.08 10.39 64.23
C PHE A 605 -21.57 10.11 64.40
N SER A 606 -22.14 9.13 63.69
CA SER A 606 -23.56 8.76 63.87
C SER A 606 -23.84 8.21 65.29
N ALA A 607 -22.91 7.46 65.89
CA ALA A 607 -23.02 7.01 67.27
C ALA A 607 -22.96 8.17 68.27
N MET A 608 -22.08 9.15 68.03
CA MET A 608 -21.98 10.38 68.82
C MET A 608 -23.27 11.21 68.74
N GLU A 609 -23.80 11.46 67.53
CA GLU A 609 -25.07 12.18 67.33
C GLU A 609 -26.24 11.47 68.01
N LYS A 610 -26.27 10.13 67.98
CA LYS A 610 -27.27 9.34 68.70
C LYS A 610 -27.17 9.54 70.22
N ILE A 611 -25.96 9.55 70.78
CA ILE A 611 -25.75 9.80 72.22
C ILE A 611 -26.14 11.24 72.57
N LEU A 612 -25.77 12.23 71.76
CA LEU A 612 -26.14 13.63 71.96
C LEU A 612 -27.66 13.85 71.87
N SER A 613 -28.34 13.20 70.93
CA SER A 613 -29.80 13.18 70.83
C SER A 613 -30.47 12.63 72.09
N GLN A 614 -29.94 11.52 72.62
CA GLN A 614 -30.42 10.93 73.87
C GLN A 614 -30.17 11.85 75.07
N MET A 615 -28.99 12.48 75.16
CA MET A 615 -28.66 13.45 76.21
C MET A 615 -29.54 14.69 76.12
N GLN A 616 -29.80 15.23 74.93
CA GLN A 616 -30.68 16.38 74.73
C GLN A 616 -32.12 16.04 75.13
N SER A 617 -32.59 14.84 74.78
CA SER A 617 -33.91 14.35 75.20
C SER A 617 -34.01 14.19 76.73
N GLN A 618 -32.95 13.70 77.39
CA GLN A 618 -32.87 13.64 78.86
C GLN A 618 -32.83 15.03 79.50
N LEU A 619 -32.06 15.97 78.94
CA LEU A 619 -32.00 17.38 79.39
C LEU A 619 -33.35 18.08 79.21
N SER A 620 -34.04 17.87 78.09
CA SER A 620 -35.39 18.39 77.87
C SER A 620 -36.41 17.78 78.84
N TYR A 621 -36.29 16.48 79.14
CA TYR A 621 -37.11 15.81 80.15
C TYR A 621 -36.87 16.37 81.56
N ILE A 622 -35.60 16.55 81.95
CA ILE A 622 -35.23 17.18 83.23
C ILE A 622 -35.72 18.63 83.29
N SER A 623 -35.51 19.41 82.23
CA SER A 623 -35.97 20.80 82.11
C SER A 623 -37.49 20.93 82.21
N ALA A 624 -38.24 19.98 81.62
CA ALA A 624 -39.70 19.94 81.71
C ALA A 624 -40.20 19.59 83.13
N ILE A 625 -39.48 18.72 83.85
CA ILE A 625 -39.77 18.42 85.25
C ILE A 625 -39.47 19.63 86.14
N THR A 626 -38.33 20.30 85.94
CA THR A 626 -37.98 21.50 86.73
C THR A 626 -38.88 22.69 86.40
N GLY A 627 -39.25 22.88 85.13
CA GLY A 627 -40.14 23.97 84.70
C GLY A 627 -41.56 23.84 85.26
N ASN A 628 -42.13 22.62 85.30
CA ASN A 628 -43.43 22.37 85.93
C ASN A 628 -43.40 22.53 87.46
N TYR A 629 -42.22 22.47 88.08
CA TYR A 629 -42.03 22.70 89.51
C TYR A 629 -42.09 24.19 89.89
N TYR A 630 -41.72 25.09 88.96
CA TYR A 630 -41.73 26.55 89.18
C TYR A 630 -43.01 27.25 88.66
N SER A 631 -43.84 26.59 87.86
CA SER A 631 -45.14 27.11 87.41
C SER A 631 -46.32 26.77 88.34
N ASN A 632 -46.07 26.04 89.44
CA ASN A 632 -47.03 25.72 90.50
C ASN A 632 -46.64 26.35 91.85
N GLN A 633 -46.02 27.54 91.83
CA GLN A 633 -45.91 28.43 92.99
C GLN A 633 -46.53 29.79 92.68
#